data_AF-E7NBR7-F1
#
_entry.id   AF-E7NBR7-F1
#
_cell.length_a   1.000
_cell.length_b   1.000
_cell.length_c   1.000
_cell.angle_alpha   90.00
_cell.angle_beta   90.00
_cell.angle_gamma   90.00
#
_symmetry.space_group_name_H-M   'P 1'
#
loop_
_entity.id
_entity.type
_entity.pdbx_description
1 polymer ?
#
loop_
_entity_poly.entity_id
_entity_poly.type
_entity_poly.pdbx_seq_one_letter_code
_entity_poly.pdbx_strand_id
1 'polypeptide(L)'
;MSATSLTWGGRRVPGPGGLPAVAVSLTGPNLAHARAQARSAIGAGADVLELRVDLLEEAGALAASAEATGAKPPASDSLDTATVAAQTLECLRGVGDAVNAADGAPLVLTC
;
A
#
# COMPACT_ATOMS: atom_id res chain seq x y z
N MET A 1 0.20 -31.91 8.86
CA MET A 1 1.17 -30.94 8.29
C MET A 1 0.95 -29.62 8.99
N SER A 2 1.94 -29.09 9.71
CA SER A 2 1.86 -27.72 10.25
C SER A 2 2.25 -26.75 9.14
N ALA A 3 1.36 -25.80 8.81
CA ALA A 3 1.68 -24.74 7.86
C ALA A 3 2.85 -23.91 8.40
N THR A 4 3.86 -23.69 7.55
CA THR A 4 5.00 -22.81 7.88
C THR A 4 4.44 -21.43 8.20
N SER A 5 4.63 -20.99 9.44
CA SER A 5 4.21 -19.68 9.92
C SER A 5 5.07 -18.60 9.25
N LEU A 6 4.50 -17.89 8.27
CA LEU A 6 5.08 -16.69 7.69
C LEU A 6 4.86 -15.52 8.65
N THR A 7 5.83 -14.61 8.73
CA THR A 7 5.68 -13.35 9.46
C THR A 7 5.63 -12.21 8.46
N TRP A 8 4.52 -11.46 8.45
CA TRP A 8 4.33 -10.26 7.63
C TRP A 8 4.04 -9.07 8.54
N GLY A 9 4.85 -8.01 8.47
CA GLY A 9 4.65 -6.81 9.30
C GLY A 9 4.61 -7.09 10.81
N GLY A 10 5.38 -8.06 11.29
CA GLY A 10 5.37 -8.50 12.70
C GLY A 10 4.19 -9.40 13.08
N ARG A 11 3.29 -9.73 12.15
CA ARG A 11 2.14 -10.61 12.38
C ARG A 11 2.31 -11.97 11.73
N ARG A 12 1.77 -12.98 12.39
CA ARG A 12 1.84 -14.38 11.96
C ARG A 12 0.74 -14.69 10.95
N VAL A 13 1.12 -15.25 9.81
CA VAL A 13 0.26 -15.72 8.73
C VAL A 13 0.68 -17.15 8.39
N PRO A 14 -0.17 -18.17 8.51
CA PRO A 14 -1.55 -18.12 8.96
C PRO A 14 -1.71 -17.75 10.44
N GLY A 15 -2.90 -17.24 10.79
CA GLY A 15 -3.29 -16.93 12.17
C GLY A 15 -3.42 -18.19 13.06
N PRO A 16 -3.80 -18.02 14.34
CA PRO A 16 -3.98 -19.13 15.28
C PRO A 16 -4.91 -20.21 14.70
N GLY A 17 -4.47 -21.47 14.72
CA GLY A 17 -5.23 -22.60 14.16
C GLY A 17 -4.79 -23.08 12.78
N GLY A 18 -3.83 -22.39 12.13
CA GLY A 18 -3.22 -22.85 10.87
C GLY A 18 -4.11 -22.69 9.63
N LEU A 19 -5.21 -21.93 9.74
CA LEU A 19 -6.10 -21.59 8.63
C LEU A 19 -5.46 -20.55 7.71
N PRO A 20 -5.62 -20.64 6.37
CA PRO A 20 -5.10 -19.64 5.45
C PRO A 20 -5.51 -18.22 5.84
N ALA A 21 -4.60 -17.25 5.72
CA ALA A 21 -4.94 -15.85 5.95
C ALA A 21 -5.80 -15.30 4.81
N VAL A 22 -6.75 -14.43 5.17
CA VAL A 22 -7.62 -13.71 4.25
C VAL A 22 -7.03 -12.32 4.00
N ALA A 23 -6.57 -12.08 2.78
CA ALA A 23 -6.20 -10.76 2.30
C ALA A 23 -7.40 -10.11 1.59
N VAL A 24 -7.65 -8.83 1.86
CA VAL A 24 -8.69 -8.04 1.19
C VAL A 24 -8.07 -6.89 0.43
N SER A 25 -8.29 -6.87 -0.89
CA SER A 25 -7.88 -5.78 -1.77
C SER A 25 -8.79 -4.57 -1.59
N LEU A 26 -8.18 -3.40 -1.40
CA LEU A 26 -8.82 -2.10 -1.37
C LEU A 26 -8.78 -1.53 -2.79
N THR A 27 -9.95 -1.48 -3.44
CA THR A 27 -10.09 -1.17 -4.87
C THR A 27 -10.84 0.15 -5.13
N GLY A 28 -10.99 0.99 -4.10
CA GLY A 28 -11.59 2.30 -4.22
C GLY A 28 -10.74 3.27 -5.05
N PRO A 29 -11.35 4.26 -5.72
CA PRO A 29 -10.63 5.20 -6.59
C PRO A 29 -9.74 6.18 -5.81
N ASN A 30 -9.99 6.35 -4.52
CA ASN A 30 -9.28 7.32 -3.69
C ASN A 30 -9.05 6.81 -2.27
N LEU A 31 -8.18 7.50 -1.53
CA LEU A 31 -7.76 7.10 -0.20
C LEU A 31 -8.92 7.07 0.81
N ALA A 32 -9.88 7.98 0.68
CA ALA A 32 -11.05 8.01 1.55
C ALA A 32 -11.91 6.73 1.36
N HIS A 33 -12.06 6.29 0.12
CA HIS A 33 -12.74 5.04 -0.21
C HIS A 33 -11.96 3.83 0.29
N ALA A 34 -10.64 3.78 0.05
CA ALA A 34 -9.77 2.72 0.56
C ALA A 34 -9.84 2.61 2.09
N ARG A 35 -9.88 3.72 2.81
CA ARG A 35 -10.03 3.75 4.28
C ARG A 35 -11.40 3.26 4.75
N ALA A 36 -12.47 3.55 4.02
CA ALA A 36 -13.81 3.02 4.32
C ALA A 36 -13.90 1.50 4.09
N GLN A 37 -13.29 1.01 3.00
CA GLN A 37 -13.17 -0.42 2.72
C GLN A 37 -12.32 -1.13 3.76
N ALA A 38 -11.17 -0.56 4.14
CA ALA A 38 -10.29 -1.09 5.17
C ALA A 38 -11.03 -1.32 6.50
N ARG A 39 -11.77 -0.33 6.98
CA ARG A 39 -12.62 -0.45 8.18
C ARG A 39 -13.62 -1.60 8.08
N SER A 40 -14.29 -1.70 6.93
CA SER A 40 -15.30 -2.74 6.70
C SER A 40 -14.67 -4.14 6.65
N ALA A 41 -13.52 -4.27 5.97
CA ALA A 41 -12.77 -5.51 5.84
C ALA A 41 -12.21 -5.99 7.19
N ILE A 42 -11.68 -5.07 8.00
CA ILE A 42 -11.21 -5.39 9.36
C ILE A 42 -12.39 -5.81 10.25
N GLY A 43 -13.51 -5.10 10.20
CA GLY A 43 -14.74 -5.49 10.90
C GLY A 43 -15.27 -6.86 10.47
N ALA A 44 -14.98 -7.30 9.24
CA ALA A 44 -15.30 -8.62 8.72
C ALA A 44 -14.25 -9.71 9.01
N GLY A 45 -13.12 -9.36 9.65
CA GLY A 45 -12.07 -10.31 10.03
C GLY A 45 -10.95 -10.49 9.01
N ALA A 46 -10.66 -9.49 8.17
CA ALA A 46 -9.49 -9.52 7.28
C ALA A 46 -8.18 -9.63 8.09
N ASP A 47 -7.33 -10.58 7.71
CA ASP A 47 -6.01 -10.78 8.31
C ASP A 47 -4.98 -9.79 7.77
N VAL A 48 -5.12 -9.41 6.49
CA VAL A 48 -4.23 -8.51 5.76
C VAL A 48 -5.07 -7.63 4.83
N LEU A 49 -4.67 -6.37 4.70
CA LEU A 49 -5.21 -5.47 3.69
C LEU A 49 -4.20 -5.27 2.58
N GLU A 50 -4.67 -5.27 1.33
CA GLU A 50 -3.87 -4.99 0.15
C GLU A 50 -4.36 -3.69 -0.49
N LEU A 51 -3.54 -2.64 -0.50
CA LEU A 51 -3.86 -1.40 -1.21
C LEU A 51 -3.32 -1.49 -2.65
N ARG A 52 -4.23 -1.41 -3.62
CA ARG A 52 -3.94 -1.36 -5.07
C ARG A 52 -3.63 0.07 -5.49
N VAL A 53 -2.35 0.42 -5.49
CA VAL A 53 -1.85 1.77 -5.80
C VAL A 53 -2.13 2.15 -7.26
N ASP A 54 -2.12 1.18 -8.17
CA ASP A 54 -2.48 1.33 -9.59
C ASP A 54 -3.93 1.77 -9.81
N LEU A 55 -4.82 1.52 -8.83
CA LEU A 55 -6.23 1.89 -8.90
C LEU A 55 -6.51 3.26 -8.24
N LEU A 56 -5.53 3.86 -7.56
CA LEU A 56 -5.70 5.16 -6.89
C LEU A 56 -5.49 6.31 -7.88
N GLU A 57 -6.50 7.17 -7.98
CA GLU A 57 -6.45 8.39 -8.78
C GLU A 57 -5.32 9.32 -8.30
N GLU A 58 -5.08 9.41 -6.99
CA GLU A 58 -4.02 10.24 -6.42
C GLU A 58 -2.62 9.74 -6.82
N ALA A 59 -2.43 8.42 -6.94
CA ALA A 59 -1.18 7.83 -7.40
C ALA A 59 -0.96 8.10 -8.90
N GLY A 60 -2.02 8.00 -9.71
CA GLY A 60 -2.00 8.40 -11.12
C GLY A 60 -1.68 9.88 -11.31
N ALA A 61 -2.24 10.76 -10.47
CA ALA A 61 -1.95 12.19 -10.48
C ALA A 61 -0.50 12.48 -10.07
N LEU A 62 0.04 11.75 -9.08
CA LEU A 62 1.45 11.86 -8.68
C LEU A 62 2.39 11.46 -9.81
N ALA A 63 2.11 10.34 -10.47
CA ALA A 63 2.86 9.89 -11.64
C ALA A 63 2.80 10.92 -12.78
N ALA A 64 1.62 11.43 -13.11
CA ALA A 64 1.45 12.48 -14.12
C ALA A 64 2.19 13.77 -13.78
N SER A 65 2.25 14.14 -12.49
CA SER A 65 3.00 15.32 -12.04
C SER A 65 4.52 15.14 -12.17
N ALA A 66 5.03 13.92 -11.91
CA ALA A 66 6.44 13.60 -12.11
C ALA A 66 6.82 13.70 -13.60
N GLU A 67 5.98 13.17 -14.49
CA GLU A 67 6.16 13.27 -15.95
C GLU A 67 6.08 14.72 -16.45
N ALA A 68 5.15 15.51 -15.92
CA ALA A 68 4.98 16.92 -16.29
C ALA A 68 6.13 17.82 -15.83
N THR A 69 6.88 17.41 -14.79
CA THR A 69 8.06 18.13 -14.31
C THR A 69 9.25 18.02 -15.27
N GLY A 70 9.18 17.15 -16.28
CA GLY A 70 9.92 17.31 -17.53
C GLY A 70 11.41 17.62 -17.36
N ALA A 71 12.13 16.78 -16.61
CA ALA A 71 13.58 16.76 -16.71
C ALA A 71 13.95 16.29 -18.13
N LYS A 72 14.06 17.23 -19.08
CA LYS A 72 14.98 17.06 -20.20
C LYS A 72 16.32 16.72 -19.55
N PRO A 73 16.94 15.55 -19.80
CA PRO A 73 18.18 15.23 -19.13
C PRO A 73 19.25 16.23 -19.60
N PRO A 74 19.79 17.13 -18.74
CA PRO A 74 21.23 17.34 -18.83
C PRO A 74 21.87 15.98 -18.54
N ALA A 75 23.04 15.72 -19.10
CA ALA A 75 23.70 14.42 -19.06
C ALA A 75 24.09 13.89 -17.66
N SER A 76 23.55 14.47 -16.59
CA SER A 76 23.83 14.17 -15.19
C SER A 76 22.56 14.45 -14.38
N ASP A 77 21.93 13.41 -13.82
CA ASP A 77 21.65 13.35 -12.38
C ASP A 77 20.77 12.14 -12.05
N SER A 78 21.44 11.05 -11.65
CA SER A 78 20.81 9.94 -10.93
C SER A 78 20.18 10.37 -9.59
N LEU A 79 20.47 11.60 -9.15
CA LEU A 79 19.92 12.22 -7.94
C LEU A 79 18.43 12.54 -8.09
N ASP A 80 17.97 12.97 -9.27
CA ASP A 80 16.58 13.39 -9.49
C ASP A 80 15.61 12.20 -9.47
N THR A 81 16.01 11.09 -10.10
CA THR A 81 15.23 9.83 -10.09
C THR A 81 15.16 9.19 -8.70
N ALA A 82 16.26 9.23 -7.92
CA ALA A 82 16.27 8.74 -6.55
C ALA A 82 15.39 9.60 -5.63
N THR A 83 15.38 10.92 -5.82
CA THR A 83 14.53 11.85 -5.07
C THR A 83 13.05 11.66 -5.41
N VAL A 84 12.69 11.52 -6.68
CA VAL A 84 11.30 11.23 -7.10
C VAL A 84 10.83 9.87 -6.56
N ALA A 85 11.69 8.85 -6.60
CA ALA A 85 11.38 7.55 -6.01
C ALA A 85 11.21 7.62 -4.49
N ALA A 86 12.05 8.37 -3.79
CA ALA A 86 11.95 8.57 -2.34
C ALA A 86 10.66 9.31 -1.96
N GLN A 87 10.30 10.38 -2.68
CA GLN A 87 9.07 11.14 -2.48
C GLN A 87 7.82 10.30 -2.78
N THR A 88 7.88 9.48 -3.83
CA THR A 88 6.79 8.53 -4.15
C THR A 88 6.65 7.50 -3.04
N LEU A 89 7.75 6.92 -2.56
CA LEU A 89 7.73 5.97 -1.45
C LEU A 89 7.24 6.61 -0.15
N GLU A 90 7.61 7.86 0.13
CA GLU A 90 7.15 8.62 1.30
C GLU A 90 5.65 8.95 1.20
N CYS A 91 5.18 9.34 0.01
CA CYS A 91 3.76 9.55 -0.26
C CYS A 91 2.96 8.25 -0.07
N LEU A 92 3.46 7.14 -0.63
CA LEU A 92 2.84 5.82 -0.48
C LEU A 92 2.87 5.30 0.96
N ARG A 93 3.92 5.61 1.72
CA ARG A 93 3.98 5.33 3.17
C ARG A 93 2.97 6.17 3.93
N GLY A 94 2.86 7.47 3.65
CA GLY A 94 1.85 8.34 4.25
C GLY A 94 0.42 7.90 3.94
N VAL A 95 0.18 7.42 2.72
CA VAL A 95 -1.06 6.76 2.30
C VAL A 95 -1.32 5.49 3.12
N GLY A 96 -0.30 4.65 3.29
CA GLY A 96 -0.40 3.44 4.10
C GLY A 96 -0.65 3.72 5.57
N ASP A 97 -0.01 4.76 6.13
CA ASP A 97 -0.20 5.21 7.49
C ASP A 97 -1.59 5.80 7.71
N ALA A 98 -2.13 6.54 6.74
CA ALA A 98 -3.50 7.06 6.78
C ALA A 98 -4.56 5.95 6.81
N VAL A 99 -4.28 4.79 6.21
CA VAL A 99 -5.12 3.59 6.27
C VAL A 99 -4.87 2.79 7.55
N ASN A 100 -3.61 2.63 7.97
CA ASN A 100 -3.20 1.83 9.13
C ASN A 100 -3.53 2.46 10.49
N ALA A 101 -3.51 3.80 10.58
CA ALA A 101 -3.62 4.54 11.84
C ALA A 101 -4.95 4.31 12.61
N ALA A 102 -5.92 3.61 12.02
CA ALA A 102 -7.23 3.43 12.61
C ALA A 102 -7.48 2.03 13.19
N ASP A 103 -7.02 0.93 12.58
CA ASP A 103 -7.71 -0.35 12.80
C ASP A 103 -6.81 -1.61 12.82
N GLY A 104 -5.49 -1.44 12.75
CA GLY A 104 -4.56 -2.47 13.19
C GLY A 104 -4.63 -3.81 12.45
N ALA A 105 -4.74 -3.84 11.12
CA ALA A 105 -4.36 -4.99 10.29
C ALA A 105 -3.11 -4.63 9.46
N PRO A 106 -2.18 -5.57 9.15
CA PRO A 106 -1.05 -5.29 8.27
C PRO A 106 -1.52 -4.84 6.89
N LEU A 107 -0.87 -3.82 6.35
CA LEU A 107 -1.12 -3.31 5.00
C LEU A 107 0.01 -3.71 4.05
N VAL A 108 -0.35 -4.15 2.85
CA VAL A 108 0.53 -4.42 1.72
C VAL A 108 0.23 -3.43 0.61
N LEU A 109 1.26 -2.85 0.01
CA LEU A 109 1.13 -2.01 -1.18
C LEU A 109 1.41 -2.85 -2.42
N THR A 110 0.52 -2.80 -3.41
CA THR A 110 0.65 -3.51 -4.70
C THR A 110 0.23 -2.60 -5.85
N CYS A 111 0.65 -2.95 -7.06
CA CYS A 111 0.27 -2.31 -8.32
C CYS A 111 -0.32 -3.38 -9.25
#